data_AF-A0A7V8VTF9-F1
#
_entry.id   AF-A0A7V8VTF9-F1
#
_cell.length_a   1.000
_cell.length_b   1.000
_cell.length_c   1.000
_cell.angle_alpha   90.00
_cell.angle_beta   90.00
_cell.angle_gamma   90.00
#
_symmetry.space_group_name_H-M   'P 1'
#
loop_
_entity.id
_entity.type
_entity.pdbx_description
1 polymer ?
#
loop_
_entity_poly.entity_id
_entity_poly.type
_entity_poly.pdbx_seq_one_letter_code
_entity_poly.pdbx_strand_id
1 'polypeptide(L)'
;MTAFDDLGLRDELLRTLEEENLEAATALQAAVIPVLRRGGNLVARASSGAGKTLAYGLGVLDRLRAAPSGGEAEEDEEEASGGTRVLLLVPTEEEAEHAAVSLFPYVQATGFSITAADGSWATPLARAEVLVATPGSAMEAVRASAMKLDTLEALVIDGARAIQELGAWEMVDTLLDHIPRDAQRVLFTSALTDEIEDLIDRRIKRALRYPSAPAVADDQPPVPDGEVGYVVATEREKIELLARLLSGRREADVPPVLHCRSDERAAQVAELLTMRGFLVGELSDPDADIAVVAAGTSRAELVEEGGIEPARTISYDVPPDAETLRARHAGDPKAVIFVEPRELPHLHDIARQALLVPRAFTAPADVPTGHSARLEQFRQELQRALREEDLAAQILVLQPLLDEHPAVEIAAAATALLRSRRPTPAAAATTQTLAAAAPAAAATGAAVSPSRTDAGPAPATFVRLYVGVGNRDGLRPGDLVGAIAGETNIPGSRVGKIDIRDNFSIVEVQAEVAEQVIAAVNGTTIKGRSVRVDYDRGADRARRAPERRGPPSERSREGGSRPRPPVRRPRGE
;
A
#
# COMPACT_ATOMS: atom_id res chain seq x y z
N MET A 1 1.73 19.73 -27.23
CA MET A 1 0.85 19.34 -26.10
C MET A 1 -0.58 19.64 -26.49
N THR A 2 -1.51 18.71 -26.23
CA THR A 2 -2.94 18.89 -26.55
C THR A 2 -3.66 19.47 -25.33
N ALA A 3 -4.38 20.57 -25.49
CA ALA A 3 -5.16 21.15 -24.40
C ALA A 3 -6.41 20.30 -24.13
N PHE A 4 -6.93 20.31 -22.90
CA PHE A 4 -8.18 19.61 -22.59
C PHE A 4 -9.40 20.18 -23.34
N ASP A 5 -9.39 21.48 -23.64
CA ASP A 5 -10.42 22.17 -24.43
C ASP A 5 -10.62 21.54 -25.81
N ASP A 6 -9.53 21.04 -26.42
CA ASP A 6 -9.57 20.41 -27.75
C ASP A 6 -10.23 19.02 -27.73
N LEU A 7 -10.44 18.43 -26.55
CA LEU A 7 -11.06 17.11 -26.39
C LEU A 7 -12.60 17.18 -26.38
N GLY A 8 -13.14 18.41 -26.31
CA GLY A 8 -14.56 18.72 -26.39
C GLY A 8 -15.36 18.27 -25.18
N LEU A 9 -14.73 18.16 -24.01
CA LEU A 9 -15.38 17.83 -22.74
C LEU A 9 -16.43 18.89 -22.37
N ARG A 10 -17.38 18.51 -21.50
CA ARG A 10 -18.37 19.45 -20.93
C ARG A 10 -17.69 20.53 -20.09
N ASP A 11 -18.27 21.73 -20.13
CA ASP A 11 -17.78 22.91 -19.40
C ASP A 11 -17.58 22.65 -17.90
N GLU A 12 -18.42 21.83 -17.27
CA GLU A 12 -18.27 21.51 -15.85
C GLU A 12 -16.97 20.74 -15.58
N LEU A 13 -16.59 19.81 -16.45
CA LEU A 13 -15.35 19.05 -16.34
C LEU A 13 -14.13 19.91 -16.67
N LEU A 14 -14.23 20.78 -17.68
CA LEU A 14 -13.15 21.72 -18.04
C LEU A 14 -12.85 22.69 -16.90
N ARG A 15 -13.87 23.26 -16.27
CA ARG A 15 -13.67 24.12 -15.09
C ARG A 15 -13.01 23.39 -13.93
N THR A 16 -13.39 22.15 -13.65
CA THR A 16 -12.73 21.36 -12.61
C THR A 16 -11.27 21.05 -12.97
N LEU A 17 -10.95 20.82 -14.24
CA LEU A 17 -9.56 20.66 -14.68
C LEU A 17 -8.75 21.94 -14.48
N GLU A 18 -9.34 23.10 -14.78
CA GLU A 18 -8.72 24.41 -14.51
C GLU A 18 -8.52 24.65 -13.01
N GLU A 19 -9.52 24.34 -12.17
CA GLU A 19 -9.45 24.45 -10.70
C GLU A 19 -8.37 23.53 -10.09
N GLU A 20 -8.17 22.35 -10.68
CA GLU A 20 -7.13 21.39 -10.32
C GLU A 20 -5.77 21.69 -11.02
N ASN A 21 -5.65 22.82 -11.71
CA ASN A 21 -4.45 23.29 -12.41
C ASN A 21 -3.88 22.26 -13.43
N LEU A 22 -4.75 21.57 -14.15
CA LEU A 22 -4.42 20.59 -15.17
C LEU A 22 -4.59 21.19 -16.57
N GLU A 23 -3.51 21.74 -17.11
CA GLU A 23 -3.55 22.53 -18.34
C GLU A 23 -3.47 21.69 -19.63
N ALA A 24 -2.76 20.58 -19.59
CA ALA A 24 -2.47 19.77 -20.78
C ALA A 24 -2.78 18.29 -20.58
N ALA A 25 -3.43 17.71 -21.59
CA ALA A 25 -3.72 16.29 -21.63
C ALA A 25 -2.45 15.50 -21.98
N THR A 26 -2.23 14.37 -21.29
CA THR A 26 -1.18 13.41 -21.66
C THR A 26 -1.47 12.80 -23.03
N ALA A 27 -0.45 12.24 -23.70
CA ALA A 27 -0.63 11.55 -24.98
C ALA A 27 -1.70 10.43 -24.90
N LEU A 28 -1.74 9.71 -23.78
CA LEU A 28 -2.78 8.72 -23.50
C LEU A 28 -4.16 9.38 -23.44
N GLN A 29 -4.33 10.42 -22.62
CA GLN A 29 -5.59 11.12 -22.42
C GLN A 29 -6.13 11.69 -23.74
N ALA A 30 -5.28 12.39 -24.51
CA ALA A 30 -5.64 12.95 -25.81
C ALA A 30 -6.10 11.87 -26.81
N ALA A 31 -5.49 10.69 -26.78
CA ALA A 31 -5.85 9.59 -27.66
C ALA A 31 -7.16 8.89 -27.26
N VAL A 32 -7.40 8.69 -25.96
CA VAL A 32 -8.48 7.81 -25.48
C VAL A 32 -9.75 8.55 -25.04
N ILE A 33 -9.65 9.77 -24.49
CA ILE A 33 -10.81 10.54 -24.02
C ILE A 33 -11.87 10.70 -25.13
N PRO A 34 -11.52 11.07 -26.38
CA PRO A 34 -12.50 11.19 -27.47
C PRO A 34 -13.25 9.90 -27.79
N VAL A 35 -12.65 8.73 -27.54
CA VAL A 35 -13.31 7.42 -27.74
C VAL A 35 -14.25 7.11 -26.58
N LEU A 36 -13.76 7.32 -25.37
CA LEU A 36 -14.50 7.00 -24.15
C LEU A 36 -15.77 7.84 -24.01
N ARG A 37 -15.69 9.14 -24.32
CA ARG A 37 -16.86 10.04 -24.27
C ARG A 37 -17.96 9.71 -25.29
N ARG A 38 -17.62 8.99 -26.36
CA ARG A 38 -18.59 8.50 -27.35
C ARG A 38 -19.18 7.13 -27.00
N GLY A 39 -18.82 6.57 -25.84
CA GLY A 39 -19.25 5.24 -25.41
C GLY A 39 -18.47 4.10 -26.07
N GLY A 40 -17.33 4.39 -26.70
CA GLY A 40 -16.48 3.36 -27.30
C GLY A 40 -15.82 2.49 -26.23
N ASN A 41 -15.70 1.20 -26.52
CA ASN A 41 -14.90 0.27 -25.72
C ASN A 41 -13.41 0.54 -25.94
N LEU A 42 -12.59 0.29 -24.93
CA LEU A 42 -11.15 0.57 -24.96
C LEU A 42 -10.37 -0.55 -24.27
N VAL A 43 -9.24 -0.92 -24.88
CA VAL A 43 -8.17 -1.69 -24.26
C VAL A 43 -6.90 -0.86 -24.40
N ALA A 44 -6.38 -0.38 -23.27
CA ALA A 44 -5.19 0.45 -23.23
C ALA A 44 -4.07 -0.24 -22.45
N ARG A 45 -2.92 -0.42 -23.09
CA ARG A 45 -1.69 -0.77 -22.40
C ARG A 45 -1.05 0.51 -21.88
N ALA A 46 -1.11 0.73 -20.58
CA ALA A 46 -0.55 1.90 -19.94
C ALA A 46 -0.18 1.60 -18.48
N SER A 47 0.94 2.16 -18.05
CA SER A 47 1.46 2.04 -16.69
C SER A 47 0.93 3.14 -15.77
N SER A 48 1.15 2.99 -14.45
CA SER A 48 0.75 3.99 -13.45
C SER A 48 1.52 5.30 -13.63
N GLY A 49 0.83 6.44 -13.59
CA GLY A 49 1.45 7.75 -13.88
C GLY A 49 1.19 8.27 -15.29
N ALA A 50 0.73 7.44 -16.24
CA ALA A 50 0.38 7.88 -17.60
C ALA A 50 -0.89 8.76 -17.69
N GLY A 51 -1.53 9.07 -16.55
CA GLY A 51 -2.79 9.83 -16.50
C GLY A 51 -4.06 9.00 -16.76
N LYS A 52 -4.00 7.67 -16.56
CA LYS A 52 -5.11 6.72 -16.82
C LYS A 52 -6.40 7.09 -16.08
N THR A 53 -6.30 7.46 -14.80
CA THR A 53 -7.44 7.73 -13.93
C THR A 53 -8.34 8.82 -14.48
N LEU A 54 -7.74 9.96 -14.84
CA LEU A 54 -8.48 11.04 -15.49
C LEU A 54 -8.90 10.68 -16.91
N ALA A 55 -8.11 9.89 -17.65
CA ALA A 55 -8.48 9.48 -19.00
C ALA A 55 -9.81 8.74 -19.03
N TYR A 56 -9.99 7.70 -18.19
CA TYR A 56 -11.28 7.00 -18.12
C TYR A 56 -12.34 7.75 -17.32
N GLY A 57 -11.96 8.47 -16.27
CA GLY A 57 -12.87 9.25 -15.44
C GLY A 57 -13.59 10.31 -16.25
N LEU A 58 -12.83 11.20 -16.89
CA LEU A 58 -13.38 12.27 -17.74
C LEU A 58 -14.17 11.68 -18.92
N GLY A 59 -13.63 10.67 -19.59
CA GLY A 59 -14.29 10.04 -20.74
C GLY A 59 -15.64 9.42 -20.39
N VAL A 60 -15.74 8.67 -19.29
CA VAL A 60 -17.00 8.04 -18.86
C VAL A 60 -17.97 9.07 -18.30
N LEU A 61 -17.51 9.99 -17.44
CA LEU A 61 -18.36 11.02 -16.84
C LEU A 61 -18.87 12.02 -17.89
N ASP A 62 -18.10 12.36 -18.92
CA ASP A 62 -18.55 13.26 -20.00
C ASP A 62 -19.76 12.69 -20.75
N ARG A 63 -19.74 11.37 -21.00
CA ARG A 63 -20.81 10.63 -21.67
C ARG A 63 -22.07 10.56 -20.85
N LEU A 64 -21.93 10.27 -19.56
CA LEU A 64 -23.06 10.00 -18.68
C LEU A 64 -23.69 11.29 -18.17
N ARG A 65 -25.01 11.27 -17.97
CA ARG A 65 -25.76 12.38 -17.35
C ARG A 65 -26.31 11.90 -16.02
N ALA A 66 -26.09 12.69 -14.96
CA ALA A 66 -26.69 12.43 -13.66
C ALA A 66 -28.22 12.50 -13.78
N ALA A 67 -28.92 11.69 -12.99
CA ALA A 67 -30.37 11.78 -12.90
C ALA A 67 -30.76 13.15 -12.30
N PRO A 68 -31.82 13.81 -12.79
CA PRO A 68 -32.23 15.11 -12.28
C PRO A 68 -32.57 15.01 -10.78
N SER A 69 -31.77 15.66 -9.94
CA SER A 69 -31.85 15.61 -8.48
C SER A 69 -33.00 16.46 -7.88
N GLY A 70 -34.11 16.66 -8.61
CA GLY A 70 -35.07 17.71 -8.26
C GLY A 70 -36.47 17.61 -8.88
N GLY A 71 -37.01 16.41 -9.05
CA GLY A 71 -38.46 16.24 -9.14
C GLY A 71 -39.01 16.03 -7.73
N GLU A 72 -40.15 16.62 -7.39
CA GLU A 72 -40.99 16.19 -6.27
C GLU A 72 -41.36 14.73 -6.51
N ALA A 73 -40.47 13.80 -6.13
CA ALA A 73 -40.75 12.39 -6.14
C ALA A 73 -41.80 12.15 -5.06
N GLU A 74 -42.91 11.53 -5.45
CA GLU A 74 -43.94 11.09 -4.51
C GLU A 74 -43.27 10.25 -3.41
N GLU A 75 -43.68 10.45 -2.15
CA GLU A 75 -43.05 9.90 -0.93
C GLU A 75 -42.92 8.35 -0.92
N ASP A 76 -43.48 7.66 -1.92
CA ASP A 76 -43.39 6.21 -2.12
C ASP A 76 -42.23 5.77 -3.06
N GLU A 77 -41.54 6.69 -3.75
CA GLU A 77 -40.39 6.41 -4.64
C GLU A 77 -39.01 6.73 -4.04
N GLU A 78 -38.93 7.21 -2.79
CA GLU A 78 -37.64 7.51 -2.11
C GLU A 78 -36.74 6.28 -1.89
N GLU A 79 -37.27 5.07 -2.01
CA GLU A 79 -36.49 3.82 -1.97
C GLU A 79 -35.91 3.43 -3.35
N ALA A 80 -36.26 4.14 -4.43
CA ALA A 80 -35.94 3.77 -5.80
C ALA A 80 -35.36 4.94 -6.62
N SER A 81 -34.04 5.14 -6.56
CA SER A 81 -33.16 5.38 -7.74
C SER A 81 -31.84 6.05 -7.38
N GLY A 82 -30.87 5.24 -6.97
CA GLY A 82 -29.45 5.64 -6.87
C GLY A 82 -28.57 4.43 -7.12
N GLY A 83 -28.88 3.65 -8.16
CA GLY A 83 -28.16 2.42 -8.48
C GLY A 83 -26.78 2.72 -9.08
N THR A 84 -25.82 1.82 -8.85
CA THR A 84 -24.50 1.91 -9.47
C THR A 84 -24.62 1.82 -10.99
N ARG A 85 -24.07 2.81 -11.69
CA ARG A 85 -24.05 2.95 -13.16
C ARG A 85 -22.64 2.78 -13.71
N VAL A 86 -21.63 3.14 -12.92
CA VAL A 86 -20.22 2.98 -13.26
C VAL A 86 -19.56 2.12 -12.19
N LEU A 87 -18.96 1.01 -12.62
CA LEU A 87 -18.11 0.18 -11.77
C LEU A 87 -16.65 0.31 -12.23
N LEU A 88 -15.79 0.78 -11.33
CA LEU A 88 -14.34 0.82 -11.51
C LEU A 88 -13.71 -0.28 -10.65
N LEU A 89 -13.20 -1.32 -11.32
CA LEU A 89 -12.45 -2.39 -10.70
C LEU A 89 -10.96 -2.05 -10.67
N VAL A 90 -10.36 -2.17 -9.49
CA VAL A 90 -8.94 -1.95 -9.24
C VAL A 90 -8.31 -3.13 -8.47
N PRO A 91 -6.98 -3.29 -8.44
CA PRO A 91 -6.31 -4.43 -7.81
C PRO A 91 -6.40 -4.46 -6.29
N THR A 92 -6.36 -3.30 -5.63
CA THR A 92 -6.27 -3.19 -4.17
C THR A 92 -7.20 -2.11 -3.62
N GLU A 93 -7.55 -2.20 -2.33
CA GLU A 93 -8.39 -1.19 -1.67
C GLU A 93 -7.68 0.18 -1.56
N GLU A 94 -6.34 0.20 -1.46
CA GLU A 94 -5.56 1.45 -1.51
C GLU A 94 -5.68 2.14 -2.88
N GLU A 95 -5.62 1.36 -3.97
CA GLU A 95 -5.86 1.88 -5.32
C GLU A 95 -7.32 2.32 -5.51
N ALA A 96 -8.26 1.69 -4.80
CA ALA A 96 -9.67 2.06 -4.85
C ALA A 96 -9.88 3.44 -4.22
N GLU A 97 -9.34 3.63 -3.02
CA GLU A 97 -9.36 4.92 -2.33
C GLU A 97 -8.67 6.00 -3.16
N HIS A 98 -7.47 5.73 -3.68
CA HIS A 98 -6.74 6.70 -4.50
C HIS A 98 -7.52 7.11 -5.75
N ALA A 99 -8.12 6.15 -6.45
CA ALA A 99 -8.92 6.44 -7.64
C ALA A 99 -10.21 7.18 -7.28
N ALA A 100 -10.89 6.82 -6.19
CA ALA A 100 -12.10 7.50 -5.73
C ALA A 100 -11.82 8.96 -5.35
N VAL A 101 -10.76 9.21 -4.57
CA VAL A 101 -10.30 10.56 -4.22
C VAL A 101 -9.93 11.37 -5.47
N SER A 102 -9.18 10.77 -6.40
CA SER A 102 -8.75 11.45 -7.64
C SER A 102 -9.93 11.82 -8.55
N LEU A 103 -11.02 11.04 -8.53
CA LEU A 103 -12.20 11.28 -9.37
C LEU A 103 -13.26 12.15 -8.70
N PHE A 104 -13.19 12.31 -7.38
CA PHE A 104 -14.23 12.98 -6.58
C PHE A 104 -14.60 14.38 -7.11
N PRO A 105 -13.65 15.29 -7.43
CA PRO A 105 -13.99 16.62 -7.93
C PRO A 105 -14.83 16.57 -9.22
N TYR A 106 -14.46 15.70 -10.15
CA TYR A 106 -15.12 15.55 -11.45
C TYR A 106 -16.49 14.88 -11.35
N VAL A 107 -16.62 13.90 -10.45
CA VAL A 107 -17.91 13.27 -10.14
C VAL A 107 -18.87 14.31 -9.57
N GLN A 108 -18.43 15.12 -8.62
CA GLN A 108 -19.23 16.19 -8.01
C GLN A 108 -19.65 17.24 -9.04
N ALA A 109 -18.71 17.72 -9.87
CA ALA A 109 -18.99 18.70 -10.92
C ALA A 109 -20.04 18.21 -11.93
N THR A 110 -20.14 16.89 -12.12
CA THR A 110 -21.10 16.28 -13.05
C THR A 110 -22.41 15.84 -12.40
N GLY A 111 -22.57 16.08 -11.09
CA GLY A 111 -23.77 15.78 -10.31
C GLY A 111 -23.93 14.30 -9.92
N PHE A 112 -22.90 13.48 -10.14
CA PHE A 112 -22.89 12.08 -9.75
C PHE A 112 -22.49 11.91 -8.29
N SER A 113 -22.74 10.72 -7.74
CA SER A 113 -22.21 10.28 -6.45
C SER A 113 -21.14 9.20 -6.62
N ILE A 114 -20.09 9.25 -5.79
CA ILE A 114 -19.00 8.26 -5.76
C ILE A 114 -18.82 7.68 -4.36
N THR A 115 -18.42 6.41 -4.30
CA THR A 115 -18.01 5.72 -3.07
C THR A 115 -16.96 4.66 -3.38
N ALA A 116 -16.18 4.27 -2.36
CA ALA A 116 -15.33 3.09 -2.38
C ALA A 116 -15.97 1.94 -1.58
N ALA A 117 -15.76 0.69 -2.01
CA ALA A 117 -16.41 -0.47 -1.41
C ALA A 117 -15.90 -0.87 -0.02
N ASP A 118 -14.88 -0.20 0.50
CA ASP A 118 -14.30 -0.42 1.84
C ASP A 118 -15.20 0.11 2.98
N GLY A 119 -16.24 0.88 2.65
CA GLY A 119 -17.18 1.46 3.60
C GLY A 119 -16.64 2.68 4.35
N SER A 120 -15.53 3.27 3.91
CA SER A 120 -14.94 4.47 4.53
C SER A 120 -15.62 5.78 4.12
N TRP A 121 -16.45 5.74 3.08
CA TRP A 121 -17.10 6.91 2.48
C TRP A 121 -18.48 7.18 3.09
N ALA A 122 -18.79 8.47 3.26
CA ALA A 122 -20.11 8.90 3.75
C ALA A 122 -21.26 8.59 2.77
N THR A 123 -20.95 8.53 1.47
CA THR A 123 -21.92 8.14 0.43
C THR A 123 -22.23 6.65 0.55
N PRO A 124 -23.47 6.27 0.92
CA PRO A 124 -23.85 4.86 1.00
C PRO A 124 -23.82 4.24 -0.40
N LEU A 125 -23.35 3.01 -0.51
CA LEU A 125 -23.31 2.25 -1.77
C LEU A 125 -24.67 2.23 -2.51
N ALA A 126 -25.76 2.09 -1.76
CA ALA A 126 -27.12 2.08 -2.32
C ALA A 126 -27.55 3.40 -2.99
N ARG A 127 -26.77 4.47 -2.84
CA ARG A 127 -26.98 5.78 -3.47
C ARG A 127 -25.82 6.19 -4.38
N ALA A 128 -24.79 5.35 -4.52
CA ALA A 128 -23.60 5.66 -5.29
C ALA A 128 -23.78 5.26 -6.76
N GLU A 129 -23.72 6.24 -7.66
CA GLU A 129 -23.75 6.00 -9.11
C GLU A 129 -22.40 5.53 -9.64
N VAL A 130 -21.30 5.93 -9.00
CA VAL A 130 -19.93 5.50 -9.29
C VAL A 130 -19.40 4.70 -8.11
N LEU A 131 -19.07 3.43 -8.34
CA LEU A 131 -18.40 2.59 -7.35
C LEU A 131 -16.97 2.29 -7.78
N VAL A 132 -16.02 2.51 -6.86
CA VAL A 132 -14.65 2.02 -6.98
C VAL A 132 -14.44 0.85 -6.02
N ALA A 133 -13.97 -0.29 -6.52
CA ALA A 133 -13.88 -1.51 -5.73
C ALA A 133 -12.80 -2.47 -6.23
N THR A 134 -12.35 -3.37 -5.36
CA THR A 134 -11.66 -4.58 -5.80
C THR A 134 -12.66 -5.58 -6.37
N PRO A 135 -12.25 -6.56 -7.21
CA PRO A 135 -13.17 -7.60 -7.67
C PRO A 135 -13.83 -8.38 -6.52
N GLY A 136 -13.10 -8.56 -5.42
CA GLY A 136 -13.61 -9.19 -4.20
C GLY A 136 -14.72 -8.40 -3.54
N SER A 137 -14.49 -7.11 -3.25
CA SER A 137 -15.48 -6.25 -2.61
C SER A 137 -16.68 -5.93 -3.51
N ALA A 138 -16.47 -5.81 -4.83
CA ALA A 138 -17.56 -5.71 -5.80
C ALA A 138 -18.46 -6.97 -5.78
N MET A 139 -17.86 -8.16 -5.74
CA MET A 139 -18.60 -9.42 -5.70
C MET A 139 -19.34 -9.60 -4.36
N GLU A 140 -18.77 -9.14 -3.25
CA GLU A 140 -19.45 -9.09 -1.96
C GLU A 140 -20.66 -8.15 -1.98
N ALA A 141 -20.52 -6.94 -2.54
CA ALA A 141 -21.60 -6.00 -2.71
C ALA A 141 -22.77 -6.57 -3.55
N VAL A 142 -22.45 -7.31 -4.62
CA VAL A 142 -23.46 -8.01 -5.43
C VAL A 142 -24.14 -9.12 -4.64
N ARG A 143 -23.39 -9.96 -3.91
CA ARG A 143 -23.94 -11.03 -3.06
C ARG A 143 -24.84 -10.49 -1.95
N ALA A 144 -24.47 -9.36 -1.36
CA ALA A 144 -25.24 -8.66 -0.34
C ALA A 144 -26.48 -7.94 -0.92
N SER A 145 -26.70 -8.00 -2.25
CA SER A 145 -27.75 -7.24 -2.95
C SER A 145 -27.65 -5.72 -2.75
N ALA A 146 -26.46 -5.23 -2.39
CA ALA A 146 -26.18 -3.80 -2.20
C ALA A 146 -25.88 -3.09 -3.53
N MET A 147 -25.55 -3.85 -4.58
CA MET A 147 -25.34 -3.38 -5.94
C MET A 147 -26.00 -4.35 -6.92
N LYS A 148 -26.61 -3.80 -7.98
CA LYS A 148 -27.11 -4.58 -9.11
C LYS A 148 -26.23 -4.33 -10.33
N LEU A 149 -25.86 -5.38 -11.05
CA LEU A 149 -24.96 -5.29 -12.21
C LEU A 149 -25.70 -4.95 -13.51
N ASP A 150 -27.01 -5.18 -13.58
CA ASP A 150 -27.86 -4.91 -14.75
C ASP A 150 -28.10 -3.42 -15.00
N THR A 151 -27.85 -2.56 -14.00
CA THR A 151 -27.91 -1.10 -14.12
C THR A 151 -26.61 -0.47 -14.59
N LEU A 152 -25.53 -1.25 -14.76
CA LEU A 152 -24.23 -0.72 -15.17
C LEU A 152 -24.24 -0.27 -16.63
N GLU A 153 -23.88 0.99 -16.83
CA GLU A 153 -23.67 1.61 -18.14
C GLU A 153 -22.19 1.63 -18.54
N ALA A 154 -21.28 1.53 -17.57
CA ALA A 154 -19.85 1.43 -17.79
C ALA A 154 -19.16 0.52 -16.77
N LEU A 155 -18.22 -0.29 -17.26
CA LEU A 155 -17.24 -1.03 -16.48
C LEU A 155 -15.84 -0.57 -16.88
N VAL A 156 -15.06 -0.15 -15.91
CA VAL A 156 -13.63 0.12 -16.05
C VAL A 156 -12.85 -0.92 -15.25
N ILE A 157 -11.85 -1.55 -15.85
CA ILE A 157 -10.90 -2.45 -15.20
C ILE A 157 -9.53 -1.77 -15.27
N ASP A 158 -9.06 -1.19 -14.17
CA ASP A 158 -7.70 -0.64 -14.09
C ASP A 158 -6.76 -1.63 -13.38
N GLY A 159 -5.60 -1.87 -13.98
CA GLY A 159 -4.63 -2.82 -13.46
C GLY A 159 -4.99 -4.28 -13.71
N ALA A 160 -5.51 -4.64 -14.89
CA ALA A 160 -5.92 -6.02 -15.20
C ALA A 160 -4.81 -7.06 -14.93
N ARG A 161 -3.55 -6.74 -15.27
CA ARG A 161 -2.40 -7.60 -14.95
C ARG A 161 -2.19 -7.78 -13.44
N ALA A 162 -2.32 -6.73 -12.65
CA ALA A 162 -2.18 -6.81 -11.19
C ALA A 162 -3.35 -7.60 -10.56
N ILE A 163 -4.58 -7.39 -11.05
CA ILE A 163 -5.75 -8.19 -10.64
C ILE A 163 -5.53 -9.68 -10.94
N GLN A 164 -4.94 -10.00 -12.09
CA GLN A 164 -4.58 -11.38 -12.46
C GLN A 164 -3.52 -11.97 -11.52
N GLU A 165 -2.45 -11.21 -11.23
CA GLU A 165 -1.38 -11.64 -10.33
C GLU A 165 -1.86 -11.86 -8.88
N LEU A 166 -2.88 -11.11 -8.45
CA LEU A 166 -3.54 -11.28 -7.16
C LEU A 166 -4.58 -12.41 -7.14
N GLY A 167 -4.76 -13.14 -8.25
CA GLY A 167 -5.66 -14.30 -8.34
C GLY A 167 -7.14 -13.94 -8.39
N ALA A 168 -7.49 -12.69 -8.71
CA ALA A 168 -8.86 -12.20 -8.73
C ALA A 168 -9.49 -12.16 -10.15
N TRP A 169 -8.79 -12.71 -11.17
CA TRP A 169 -9.23 -12.66 -12.58
C TRP A 169 -10.53 -13.42 -12.84
N GLU A 170 -10.73 -14.59 -12.20
CA GLU A 170 -11.97 -15.37 -12.32
C GLU A 170 -13.19 -14.58 -11.81
N MET A 171 -12.99 -13.76 -10.78
CA MET A 171 -14.04 -12.90 -10.23
C MET A 171 -14.45 -11.83 -11.25
N VAL A 172 -13.48 -11.26 -11.99
CA VAL A 172 -13.75 -10.30 -13.07
C VAL A 172 -14.59 -10.93 -14.19
N ASP A 173 -14.24 -12.14 -14.65
CA ASP A 173 -15.02 -12.84 -15.68
C ASP A 173 -16.44 -13.17 -15.18
N THR A 174 -16.57 -13.56 -13.90
CA THR A 174 -17.87 -13.82 -13.25
C THR A 174 -18.75 -12.56 -13.18
N LEU A 175 -18.18 -11.40 -12.83
CA LEU A 175 -18.91 -10.13 -12.85
C LEU A 175 -19.38 -9.81 -14.27
N LEU A 176 -18.51 -9.97 -15.27
CA LEU A 176 -18.81 -9.70 -16.69
C LEU A 176 -19.94 -10.56 -17.28
N ASP A 177 -20.23 -11.73 -16.70
CA ASP A 177 -21.38 -12.56 -17.11
C ASP A 177 -22.73 -11.90 -16.80
N HIS A 178 -22.78 -11.03 -15.80
CA HIS A 178 -24.00 -10.39 -15.31
C HIS A 178 -24.10 -8.91 -15.73
N ILE A 179 -23.04 -8.33 -16.30
CA ILE A 179 -23.01 -6.96 -16.80
C ILE A 179 -23.62 -6.91 -18.21
N PRO A 180 -24.50 -5.94 -18.52
CA PRO A 180 -25.10 -5.77 -19.84
C PRO A 180 -24.06 -5.77 -20.96
N ARG A 181 -24.43 -6.33 -22.13
CA ARG A 181 -23.51 -6.47 -23.28
C ARG A 181 -23.25 -5.15 -23.99
N ASP A 182 -24.17 -4.20 -23.84
CA ASP A 182 -24.13 -2.84 -24.37
C ASP A 182 -23.49 -1.84 -23.40
N ALA A 183 -23.22 -2.23 -22.15
CA ALA A 183 -22.41 -1.45 -21.23
C ALA A 183 -21.02 -1.20 -21.83
N GLN A 184 -20.53 0.03 -21.68
CA GLN A 184 -19.20 0.42 -22.12
C GLN A 184 -18.15 -0.34 -21.29
N ARG A 185 -17.16 -0.93 -21.94
CA ARG A 185 -16.10 -1.72 -21.30
C ARG A 185 -14.74 -1.13 -21.61
N VAL A 186 -14.04 -0.75 -20.56
CA VAL A 186 -12.74 -0.09 -20.61
C VAL A 186 -11.74 -0.91 -19.79
N LEU A 187 -10.61 -1.27 -20.38
CA LEU A 187 -9.58 -2.06 -19.70
C LEU A 187 -8.23 -1.36 -19.83
N PHE A 188 -7.57 -1.15 -18.69
CA PHE A 188 -6.18 -0.71 -18.59
C PHE A 188 -5.32 -1.82 -18.02
N THR A 189 -4.16 -2.06 -18.65
CA THR A 189 -3.20 -3.07 -18.21
C THR A 189 -1.77 -2.65 -18.48
N SER A 190 -0.82 -3.12 -17.68
CA SER A 190 0.62 -2.96 -17.97
C SER A 190 1.10 -3.98 -19.01
N ALA A 191 0.50 -5.17 -19.03
CA ALA A 191 0.87 -6.26 -19.93
C ALA A 191 -0.35 -7.06 -20.41
N LEU A 192 -0.24 -7.61 -21.62
CA LEU A 192 -1.25 -8.47 -22.23
C LEU A 192 -0.73 -9.91 -22.15
N THR A 193 -1.34 -10.71 -21.28
CA THR A 193 -1.13 -12.15 -21.23
C THR A 193 -2.18 -12.86 -22.08
N ASP A 194 -1.93 -14.12 -22.45
CA ASP A 194 -2.89 -14.91 -23.23
C ASP A 194 -4.28 -14.94 -22.58
N GLU A 195 -4.37 -15.09 -21.25
CA GLU A 195 -5.65 -15.07 -20.52
C GLU A 195 -6.36 -13.71 -20.54
N ILE A 196 -5.60 -12.60 -20.53
CA ILE A 196 -6.15 -11.25 -20.63
C ILE A 196 -6.66 -11.01 -22.05
N GLU A 197 -5.88 -11.40 -23.06
CA GLU A 197 -6.26 -11.33 -24.47
C GLU A 197 -7.52 -12.14 -24.75
N ASP A 198 -7.58 -13.36 -24.23
CA ASP A 198 -8.72 -14.25 -24.29
C ASP A 198 -10.00 -13.60 -23.73
N LEU A 199 -9.90 -12.94 -22.57
CA LEU A 199 -11.03 -12.24 -21.97
C LEU A 199 -11.44 -11.03 -22.81
N ILE A 200 -10.47 -10.23 -23.29
CA ILE A 200 -10.72 -9.10 -24.18
C ILE A 200 -11.49 -9.56 -25.41
N ASP A 201 -11.02 -10.60 -26.08
CA ASP A 201 -11.62 -11.12 -27.29
C ASP A 201 -13.02 -11.66 -27.03
N ARG A 202 -13.27 -12.31 -25.89
CA ARG A 202 -14.61 -12.80 -25.55
C ARG A 202 -15.57 -11.70 -25.11
N ARG A 203 -15.11 -10.75 -24.28
CA ARG A 203 -15.96 -9.86 -23.47
C ARG A 203 -15.88 -8.39 -23.86
N ILE A 204 -14.85 -7.90 -24.55
CA ILE A 204 -14.67 -6.46 -24.86
C ILE A 204 -14.67 -6.25 -26.38
N LYS A 205 -15.80 -6.55 -27.03
CA LYS A 205 -15.94 -6.46 -28.49
C LYS A 205 -15.81 -5.02 -28.99
N ARG A 206 -15.20 -4.86 -30.17
CA ARG A 206 -15.03 -3.57 -30.87
C ARG A 206 -14.26 -2.53 -30.04
N ALA A 207 -13.36 -2.98 -29.16
CA ALA A 207 -12.50 -2.08 -28.42
C ALA A 207 -11.45 -1.42 -29.32
N LEU A 208 -11.26 -0.11 -29.16
CA LEU A 208 -10.03 0.52 -29.62
C LEU A 208 -8.86 -0.08 -28.81
N ARG A 209 -7.76 -0.45 -29.48
CA ARG A 209 -6.51 -0.84 -28.81
C ARG A 209 -5.53 0.32 -28.83
N TYR A 210 -5.03 0.69 -27.64
CA TYR A 210 -4.03 1.74 -27.45
C TYR A 210 -2.78 1.18 -26.73
N PRO A 211 -1.55 1.50 -27.19
CA PRO A 211 -1.26 2.12 -28.49
C PRO A 211 -1.73 1.21 -29.64
N SER A 212 -1.96 1.79 -30.81
CA SER A 212 -2.29 1.00 -32.00
C SER A 212 -1.12 0.08 -32.34
N ALA A 213 -1.41 -1.15 -32.79
CA ALA A 213 -0.37 -2.06 -33.22
C ALA A 213 0.46 -1.40 -34.35
N PRO A 214 1.81 -1.50 -34.30
CA PRO A 214 2.65 -0.91 -35.34
C PRO A 214 2.29 -1.51 -36.71
N ALA A 215 2.18 -0.64 -37.73
CA ALA A 215 1.77 -1.05 -39.08
C ALA A 215 2.75 -2.02 -39.77
N VAL A 216 3.99 -2.08 -39.27
CA VAL A 216 5.04 -3.02 -39.64
C VAL A 216 5.83 -3.31 -38.36
N ALA A 217 5.88 -4.57 -37.93
CA ALA A 217 6.84 -4.98 -36.91
C ALA A 217 8.22 -4.95 -37.57
N ASP A 218 9.01 -3.92 -37.28
CA ASP A 218 10.44 -3.99 -37.57
C ASP A 218 11.03 -4.97 -36.55
N ASP A 219 11.46 -6.14 -37.01
CA ASP A 219 11.93 -7.26 -36.18
C ASP A 219 13.25 -6.95 -35.44
N GLN A 220 13.81 -5.76 -35.63
CA GLN A 220 14.96 -5.30 -34.85
C GLN A 220 14.50 -4.52 -33.62
N PRO A 221 14.89 -4.96 -32.40
CA PRO A 221 14.66 -4.15 -31.21
C PRO A 221 15.31 -2.79 -31.42
N PRO A 222 14.61 -1.68 -31.13
CA PRO A 222 15.11 -0.37 -31.43
C PRO A 222 16.40 -0.13 -30.64
N VAL A 223 17.44 0.33 -31.34
CA VAL A 223 18.76 0.56 -30.73
C VAL A 223 18.64 1.70 -29.72
N PRO A 224 18.98 1.50 -28.44
CA PRO A 224 18.97 2.57 -27.47
C PRO A 224 19.91 3.71 -27.87
N ASP A 225 19.44 4.94 -27.72
CA ASP A 225 20.13 6.18 -28.04
C ASP A 225 20.21 7.07 -26.79
N GLY A 226 20.99 6.58 -25.81
CA GLY A 226 21.29 7.28 -24.56
C GLY A 226 20.87 6.54 -23.29
N GLU A 227 21.30 7.07 -22.16
CA GLU A 227 20.91 6.61 -20.82
C GLU A 227 20.19 7.75 -20.09
N VAL A 228 19.33 7.40 -19.13
CA VAL A 228 18.69 8.36 -18.24
C VAL A 228 18.78 7.90 -16.79
N GLY A 229 19.20 8.79 -15.89
CA GLY A 229 19.33 8.50 -14.46
C GLY A 229 17.99 8.59 -13.74
N TYR A 230 17.70 7.66 -12.83
CA TYR A 230 16.53 7.74 -11.95
C TYR A 230 16.82 7.32 -10.52
N VAL A 231 16.11 7.89 -9.55
CA VAL A 231 16.17 7.51 -8.14
C VAL A 231 14.78 7.08 -7.68
N VAL A 232 14.70 5.92 -7.03
CA VAL A 232 13.46 5.47 -6.40
C VAL A 232 13.33 6.15 -5.05
N ALA A 233 12.29 6.95 -4.87
CA ALA A 233 12.02 7.66 -3.62
C ALA A 233 10.51 7.80 -3.42
N THR A 234 10.07 7.62 -2.17
CA THR A 234 8.72 8.02 -1.75
C THR A 234 8.58 9.53 -1.77
N GLU A 235 7.34 10.02 -1.78
CA GLU A 235 7.03 11.45 -1.75
C GLU A 235 7.79 12.23 -0.65
N ARG A 236 7.88 11.65 0.55
CA ARG A 236 8.62 12.25 1.67
C ARG A 236 10.13 12.28 1.44
N GLU A 237 10.67 11.25 0.79
CA GLU A 237 12.10 11.14 0.49
C GLU A 237 12.51 12.05 -0.67
N LYS A 238 11.62 12.31 -1.64
CA LYS A 238 11.90 13.16 -2.82
C LYS A 238 12.41 14.55 -2.41
N ILE A 239 11.77 15.20 -1.44
CA ILE A 239 12.18 16.55 -1.00
C ILE A 239 13.53 16.54 -0.25
N GLU A 240 13.80 15.50 0.54
CA GLU A 240 15.08 15.35 1.25
C GLU A 240 16.22 15.09 0.27
N LEU A 241 15.95 14.24 -0.73
CA LEU A 241 16.91 13.89 -1.78
C LEU A 241 17.20 15.09 -2.67
N LEU A 242 16.16 15.87 -3.03
CA LEU A 242 16.32 17.13 -3.75
C LEU A 242 17.25 18.09 -2.99
N ALA A 243 16.96 18.33 -1.72
CA ALA A 243 17.78 19.21 -0.90
C ALA A 243 19.24 18.75 -0.85
N ARG A 244 19.49 17.45 -0.68
CA ARG A 244 20.85 16.87 -0.70
C ARG A 244 21.56 17.08 -2.04
N LEU A 245 20.88 16.85 -3.16
CA LEU A 245 21.44 17.07 -4.51
C LEU A 245 21.77 18.56 -4.76
N LEU A 246 21.01 19.48 -4.17
CA LEU A 246 21.20 20.91 -4.30
C LEU A 246 22.28 21.47 -3.36
N SER A 247 22.41 20.94 -2.14
CA SER A 247 23.38 21.41 -1.13
C SER A 247 24.85 21.18 -1.50
N GLY A 248 25.15 20.25 -2.41
CA GLY A 248 26.53 19.97 -2.86
C GLY A 248 27.09 20.94 -3.89
N ARG A 249 26.34 21.97 -4.30
CA ARG A 249 26.71 22.88 -5.41
C ARG A 249 27.70 23.96 -5.00
N ARG A 250 28.57 24.33 -5.95
CA ARG A 250 29.40 25.54 -5.86
C ARG A 250 28.67 26.71 -6.50
N GLU A 251 28.92 27.92 -6.01
CA GLU A 251 28.33 29.18 -6.56
C GLU A 251 28.62 29.41 -8.06
N ALA A 252 29.60 28.70 -8.64
CA ALA A 252 29.97 28.79 -10.05
C ALA A 252 29.25 27.78 -10.98
N ASP A 253 28.42 26.88 -10.42
CA ASP A 253 27.71 25.87 -11.22
C ASP A 253 26.47 26.47 -11.90
N VAL A 254 26.17 26.05 -13.13
CA VAL A 254 24.90 26.40 -13.82
C VAL A 254 23.74 25.94 -12.95
N PRO A 255 22.77 26.81 -12.60
CA PRO A 255 21.69 26.46 -11.69
C PRO A 255 20.91 25.24 -12.22
N PRO A 256 20.55 24.29 -11.34
CA PRO A 256 19.73 23.17 -11.72
C PRO A 256 18.35 23.65 -12.15
N VAL A 257 17.85 22.98 -13.16
CA VAL A 257 16.49 23.11 -13.66
C VAL A 257 15.67 21.97 -13.08
N LEU A 258 14.52 22.31 -12.50
CA LEU A 258 13.62 21.35 -11.90
C LEU A 258 12.30 21.33 -12.65
N HIS A 259 11.83 20.13 -12.98
CA HIS A 259 10.55 19.90 -13.62
C HIS A 259 9.59 19.15 -12.68
N CYS A 260 8.35 19.63 -12.63
CA CYS A 260 7.24 19.05 -11.89
C CYS A 260 6.14 18.60 -12.86
N ARG A 261 5.10 17.93 -12.34
CA ARG A 261 3.93 17.54 -13.15
C ARG A 261 2.96 18.69 -13.42
N SER A 262 2.98 19.74 -12.61
CA SER A 262 2.09 20.91 -12.68
C SER A 262 2.72 22.13 -12.00
N ASP A 263 2.17 23.31 -12.28
CA ASP A 263 2.62 24.59 -11.71
C ASP A 263 2.37 24.69 -10.22
N GLU A 264 1.23 24.18 -9.74
CA GLU A 264 0.95 24.13 -8.30
C GLU A 264 1.98 23.24 -7.58
N ARG A 265 2.30 22.09 -8.18
CA ARG A 265 3.32 21.20 -7.66
C ARG A 265 4.69 21.87 -7.65
N ALA A 266 5.00 22.64 -8.69
CA ALA A 266 6.19 23.46 -8.74
C ALA A 266 6.18 24.49 -7.59
N ALA A 267 5.09 25.23 -7.38
CA ALA A 267 4.97 26.19 -6.29
C ALA A 267 5.16 25.54 -4.90
N GLN A 268 4.55 24.36 -4.66
CA GLN A 268 4.72 23.60 -3.43
C GLN A 268 6.18 23.18 -3.20
N VAL A 269 6.84 22.64 -4.23
CA VAL A 269 8.25 22.23 -4.13
C VAL A 269 9.15 23.45 -3.92
N ALA A 270 8.87 24.56 -4.60
CA ALA A 270 9.58 25.83 -4.45
C ALA A 270 9.46 26.38 -3.01
N GLU A 271 8.27 26.32 -2.41
CA GLU A 271 8.05 26.71 -1.01
C GLU A 271 8.84 25.80 -0.06
N LEU A 272 8.78 24.48 -0.27
CA LEU A 272 9.53 23.50 0.52
C LEU A 272 11.05 23.67 0.41
N LEU A 273 11.56 24.12 -0.73
CA LEU A 273 12.96 24.48 -0.95
C LEU A 273 13.32 25.80 -0.28
N THR A 274 12.45 26.81 -0.39
CA THR A 274 12.64 28.12 0.22
C THR A 274 12.70 28.02 1.75
N MET A 275 11.82 27.22 2.35
CA MET A 275 11.87 26.90 3.79
C MET A 275 13.16 26.21 4.22
N ARG A 276 13.83 25.51 3.30
CA ARG A 276 15.14 24.87 3.52
C ARG A 276 16.34 25.77 3.20
N GLY A 277 16.10 27.04 2.85
CA GLY A 277 17.14 28.03 2.62
C GLY A 277 17.70 28.08 1.20
N PHE A 278 17.06 27.41 0.23
CA PHE A 278 17.38 27.58 -1.20
C PHE A 278 16.67 28.82 -1.75
N LEU A 279 17.32 29.57 -2.66
CA LEU A 279 16.64 30.62 -3.40
C LEU A 279 16.01 30.00 -4.63
N VAL A 280 14.71 30.23 -4.81
CA VAL A 280 13.99 29.81 -6.00
C VAL A 280 13.65 31.07 -6.79
N GLY A 281 13.96 31.08 -8.09
CA GLY A 281 13.73 32.24 -8.96
C GLY A 281 12.91 31.89 -10.19
N GLU A 282 12.31 32.90 -10.82
CA GLU A 282 11.67 32.79 -12.13
C GLU A 282 12.72 32.59 -13.24
N LEU A 283 12.37 31.80 -14.25
CA LEU A 283 13.30 31.25 -15.23
C LEU A 283 13.82 32.25 -16.27
N SER A 284 15.02 31.95 -16.78
CA SER A 284 15.53 32.44 -18.08
C SER A 284 15.24 31.47 -19.24
N ASP A 285 14.84 30.24 -18.93
CA ASP A 285 14.49 29.17 -19.88
C ASP A 285 12.95 28.96 -19.85
N PRO A 286 12.22 29.17 -20.95
CA PRO A 286 10.76 29.07 -20.96
C PRO A 286 10.22 27.64 -20.81
N ASP A 287 11.04 26.60 -20.98
CA ASP A 287 10.60 25.20 -21.01
C ASP A 287 10.71 24.47 -19.65
N ALA A 288 10.98 25.21 -18.58
CA ALA A 288 11.23 24.63 -17.27
C ALA A 288 10.39 25.24 -16.15
N ASP A 289 10.12 24.44 -15.12
CA ASP A 289 9.09 24.76 -14.13
C ASP A 289 9.69 25.54 -12.95
N ILE A 290 10.94 25.24 -12.57
CA ILE A 290 11.67 25.92 -11.50
C ILE A 290 13.16 26.08 -11.84
N ALA A 291 13.73 27.27 -11.66
CA ALA A 291 15.17 27.49 -11.56
C ALA A 291 15.58 27.68 -10.09
N VAL A 292 16.50 26.84 -9.60
CA VAL A 292 16.98 26.93 -8.22
C VAL A 292 18.37 27.57 -8.18
N VAL A 293 18.53 28.63 -7.39
CA VAL A 293 19.82 29.25 -7.09
C VAL A 293 20.17 28.97 -5.63
N ALA A 294 21.34 28.39 -5.36
CA ALA A 294 21.76 28.21 -3.97
C ALA A 294 21.95 29.58 -3.30
N ALA A 295 21.32 29.80 -2.13
CA ALA A 295 21.62 30.98 -1.33
C ALA A 295 23.03 30.85 -0.73
N GLY A 296 23.78 31.95 -0.78
CA GLY A 296 25.21 32.03 -0.41
C GLY A 296 25.64 31.09 0.71
N THR A 297 26.49 30.12 0.35
CA THR A 297 27.10 29.20 1.30
C THR A 297 28.57 29.58 1.45
N SER A 298 28.89 30.44 2.42
CA SER A 298 30.30 30.70 2.73
C SER A 298 30.92 29.46 3.40
N ARG A 299 31.71 28.74 2.61
CA ARG A 299 32.87 27.89 2.94
C ARG A 299 33.20 27.74 4.43
N ALA A 300 32.88 26.58 4.99
CA ALA A 300 33.83 25.75 5.74
C ALA A 300 33.16 24.44 6.17
N GLU A 301 33.74 23.31 5.76
CA GLU A 301 33.50 21.97 6.34
C GLU A 301 32.15 21.30 6.02
N LEU A 302 31.88 21.01 4.74
CA LEU A 302 31.25 19.74 4.39
C LEU A 302 32.32 18.89 3.69
N VAL A 303 32.83 17.94 4.46
CA VAL A 303 33.88 17.00 4.12
C VAL A 303 33.45 16.16 2.91
N GLU A 304 34.42 15.93 2.01
CA GLU A 304 34.38 14.94 0.94
C GLU A 304 34.21 13.53 1.54
N GLU A 305 32.98 13.14 1.88
CA GLU A 305 32.59 11.74 2.06
C GLU A 305 31.25 11.50 1.34
N GLY A 306 31.34 11.21 0.03
CA GLY A 306 30.18 10.79 -0.77
C GLY A 306 30.06 11.55 -2.09
N GLY A 307 30.86 11.17 -3.09
CA GLY A 307 30.96 11.85 -4.38
C GLY A 307 29.67 11.85 -5.21
N ILE A 308 28.92 12.95 -5.16
CA ILE A 308 27.87 13.24 -6.14
C ILE A 308 28.09 14.61 -6.75
N GLU A 309 28.28 14.63 -8.07
CA GLU A 309 28.20 15.86 -8.84
C GLU A 309 26.72 16.24 -9.04
N PRO A 310 26.35 17.51 -8.86
CA PRO A 310 24.95 17.93 -8.88
C PRO A 310 24.35 17.88 -10.31
N ALA A 311 23.17 17.26 -10.42
CA ALA A 311 22.40 17.08 -11.66
C ALA A 311 21.94 18.42 -12.26
N ARG A 312 22.19 18.68 -13.55
CA ARG A 312 21.78 19.93 -14.23
C ARG A 312 20.26 19.96 -14.48
N THR A 313 19.66 18.85 -14.85
CA THR A 313 18.20 18.71 -14.96
C THR A 313 17.68 17.68 -13.96
N ILE A 314 16.65 18.06 -13.20
CA ILE A 314 15.98 17.17 -12.24
C ILE A 314 14.50 17.14 -12.59
N SER A 315 13.94 15.96 -12.78
CA SER A 315 12.48 15.80 -12.80
C SER A 315 12.01 15.28 -11.45
N TYR A 316 11.32 16.13 -10.70
CA TYR A 316 10.75 15.81 -9.40
C TYR A 316 9.62 14.78 -9.50
N ASP A 317 8.88 14.84 -10.61
CA ASP A 317 7.86 13.88 -10.99
C ASP A 317 8.25 13.20 -12.31
N VAL A 318 7.82 11.94 -12.49
CA VAL A 318 8.12 11.18 -13.71
C VAL A 318 7.47 11.86 -14.91
N PRO A 319 8.19 12.06 -16.04
CA PRO A 319 7.59 12.61 -17.25
C PRO A 319 6.36 11.82 -17.72
N PRO A 320 5.33 12.48 -18.28
CA PRO A 320 4.08 11.81 -18.66
C PRO A 320 4.21 10.94 -19.91
N ASP A 321 5.18 11.23 -20.79
CA ASP A 321 5.39 10.53 -22.06
C ASP A 321 6.86 10.52 -22.49
N ALA A 322 7.12 9.74 -23.54
CA ALA A 322 8.45 9.51 -24.10
C ALA A 322 9.06 10.78 -24.73
N GLU A 323 8.24 11.62 -25.35
CA GLU A 323 8.68 12.86 -25.99
C GLU A 323 9.18 13.84 -24.93
N THR A 324 8.41 14.03 -23.86
CA THR A 324 8.77 14.87 -22.71
C THR A 324 10.00 14.33 -21.98
N LEU A 325 10.07 13.01 -21.77
CA LEU A 325 11.25 12.37 -21.17
C LEU A 325 12.51 12.69 -21.99
N ARG A 326 12.45 12.46 -23.31
CA ARG A 326 13.59 12.67 -24.20
C ARG A 326 13.98 14.14 -24.28
N ALA A 327 13.01 15.05 -24.39
CA ALA A 327 13.26 16.49 -24.42
C ALA A 327 13.98 16.99 -23.15
N ARG A 328 13.59 16.49 -21.97
CA ARG A 328 14.15 16.93 -20.68
C ARG A 328 15.50 16.28 -20.35
N HIS A 329 15.70 15.00 -20.71
CA HIS A 329 16.81 14.19 -20.19
C HIS A 329 17.80 13.67 -21.23
N ALA A 330 17.46 13.68 -22.53
CA ALA A 330 18.36 13.12 -23.52
C ALA A 330 19.65 13.95 -23.65
N GLY A 331 20.79 13.27 -23.63
CA GLY A 331 22.11 13.90 -23.79
C GLY A 331 22.66 14.58 -22.53
N ASP A 332 21.93 14.59 -21.41
CA ASP A 332 22.45 15.01 -20.11
C ASP A 332 22.69 13.78 -19.21
N PRO A 333 23.95 13.27 -19.12
CA PRO A 333 24.28 12.09 -18.32
C PRO A 333 24.11 12.32 -16.82
N LYS A 334 23.94 13.58 -16.38
CA LYS A 334 23.73 13.96 -15.00
C LYS A 334 22.26 14.20 -14.68
N ALA A 335 21.36 14.14 -15.64
CA ALA A 335 19.95 14.36 -15.39
C ALA A 335 19.36 13.22 -14.55
N VAL A 336 18.52 13.58 -13.57
CA VAL A 336 17.96 12.62 -12.62
C VAL A 336 16.44 12.76 -12.56
N ILE A 337 15.74 11.63 -12.57
CA ILE A 337 14.30 11.54 -12.39
C ILE A 337 14.01 10.94 -11.02
N PHE A 338 13.15 11.57 -10.23
CA PHE A 338 12.62 10.94 -9.03
C PHE A 338 11.38 10.13 -9.38
N VAL A 339 11.35 8.90 -8.90
CA VAL A 339 10.35 7.90 -9.27
C VAL A 339 9.81 7.28 -8.00
N GLU A 340 8.50 7.34 -7.79
CA GLU A 340 7.90 6.50 -6.75
C GLU A 340 7.92 5.02 -7.19
N PRO A 341 7.96 4.03 -6.27
CA PRO A 341 7.95 2.62 -6.63
C PRO A 341 6.82 2.22 -7.58
N ARG A 342 5.65 2.86 -7.46
CA ARG A 342 4.48 2.67 -8.33
C ARG A 342 4.63 3.24 -9.74
N GLU A 343 5.50 4.25 -9.92
CA GLU A 343 5.75 4.93 -11.21
C GLU A 343 6.90 4.30 -12.00
N LEU A 344 7.66 3.36 -11.40
CA LEU A 344 8.78 2.68 -12.06
C LEU A 344 8.42 2.00 -13.39
N PRO A 345 7.32 1.22 -13.48
CA PRO A 345 6.92 0.62 -14.75
C PRO A 345 6.66 1.66 -15.83
N HIS A 346 6.07 2.81 -15.46
CA HIS A 346 5.82 3.91 -16.39
C HIS A 346 7.11 4.54 -16.88
N LEU A 347 8.07 4.82 -16.00
CA LEU A 347 9.39 5.30 -16.42
C LEU A 347 10.03 4.34 -17.43
N HIS A 348 10.03 3.03 -17.16
CA HIS A 348 10.61 2.04 -18.07
C HIS A 348 9.90 2.01 -19.43
N ASP A 349 8.57 2.09 -19.43
CA ASP A 349 7.78 2.10 -20.67
C ASP A 349 8.05 3.34 -21.52
N ILE A 350 8.05 4.53 -20.92
CA ILE A 350 8.34 5.76 -21.66
C ILE A 350 9.82 5.86 -22.05
N ALA A 351 10.74 5.31 -21.26
CA ALA A 351 12.16 5.25 -21.60
C ALA A 351 12.41 4.33 -22.81
N ARG A 352 11.75 3.17 -22.85
CA ARG A 352 11.78 2.26 -24.00
C ARG A 352 11.27 2.95 -25.27
N GLN A 353 10.15 3.68 -25.17
CA GLN A 353 9.59 4.46 -26.28
C GLN A 353 10.49 5.64 -26.70
N ALA A 354 11.17 6.26 -25.73
CA ALA A 354 12.12 7.35 -25.94
C ALA A 354 13.49 6.88 -26.44
N LEU A 355 13.71 5.57 -26.59
CA LEU A 355 15.01 4.97 -26.90
C LEU A 355 16.08 5.30 -25.86
N LEU A 356 15.71 5.39 -24.58
CA LEU A 356 16.63 5.65 -23.48
C LEU A 356 16.72 4.42 -22.57
N VAL A 357 17.91 4.17 -22.02
CA VAL A 357 18.12 3.12 -21.02
C VAL A 357 18.02 3.73 -19.62
N PRO A 358 16.99 3.38 -18.81
CA PRO A 358 16.90 3.86 -17.44
C PRO A 358 17.97 3.21 -16.57
N ARG A 359 18.74 4.03 -15.85
CA ARG A 359 19.81 3.61 -14.93
C ARG A 359 19.51 4.12 -13.53
N ALA A 360 19.49 3.20 -12.55
CA ALA A 360 19.35 3.58 -11.16
C ALA A 360 20.55 4.45 -10.74
N PHE A 361 20.25 5.68 -10.35
CA PHE A 361 21.18 6.63 -9.78
C PHE A 361 21.29 6.32 -8.28
N THR A 362 22.47 5.93 -7.83
CA THR A 362 22.73 5.75 -6.39
C THR A 362 22.93 7.11 -5.73
N ALA A 363 21.90 7.59 -5.04
CA ALA A 363 22.07 8.65 -4.04
C ALA A 363 22.91 8.12 -2.85
N PRO A 364 23.59 8.99 -2.08
CA PRO A 364 24.41 8.55 -0.97
C PRO A 364 23.49 7.95 0.10
N ALA A 365 23.94 6.84 0.67
CA ALA A 365 23.18 6.07 1.63
C ALA A 365 22.82 6.89 2.90
N ASP A 366 21.77 6.39 3.56
CA ASP A 366 21.42 6.52 4.98
C ASP A 366 20.45 7.62 5.41
N VAL A 367 19.16 7.26 5.47
CA VAL A 367 18.45 7.11 6.76
C VAL A 367 17.61 5.82 6.69
N PRO A 368 17.80 4.84 7.59
CA PRO A 368 16.98 3.64 7.61
C PRO A 368 15.58 3.96 8.17
N THR A 369 14.60 4.12 7.30
CA THR A 369 13.18 3.90 7.65
C THR A 369 12.92 2.39 7.78
N GLY A 370 11.99 1.95 8.63
CA GLY A 370 11.80 0.52 8.97
C GLY A 370 11.56 -0.45 7.79
N HIS A 371 11.20 0.04 6.59
CA HIS A 371 11.14 -0.75 5.36
C HIS A 371 12.53 -1.02 4.73
N SER A 372 13.51 -0.15 5.00
CA SER A 372 14.88 -0.18 4.46
C SER A 372 15.70 -1.35 5.01
N ALA A 373 15.49 -1.76 6.26
CA ALA A 373 16.27 -2.84 6.89
C ALA A 373 16.05 -4.22 6.22
N ARG A 374 14.81 -4.51 5.79
CA ARG A 374 14.48 -5.77 5.08
C ARG A 374 15.03 -5.77 3.66
N LEU A 375 14.93 -4.63 2.97
CA LEU A 375 15.52 -4.46 1.64
C LEU A 375 17.04 -4.56 1.69
N GLU A 376 17.65 -4.01 2.73
CA GLU A 376 19.09 -4.06 2.96
C GLU A 376 19.57 -5.48 3.32
N GLN A 377 18.85 -6.20 4.17
CA GLN A 377 19.11 -7.61 4.44
C GLN A 377 19.02 -8.45 3.16
N PHE A 378 18.01 -8.22 2.33
CA PHE A 378 17.84 -8.92 1.07
C PHE A 378 18.93 -8.58 0.06
N ARG A 379 19.37 -7.31 0.00
CA ARG A 379 20.52 -6.87 -0.79
C ARG A 379 21.79 -7.62 -0.40
N GLN A 380 22.03 -7.78 0.91
CA GLN A 380 23.16 -8.56 1.44
C GLN A 380 23.06 -10.04 1.09
N GLU A 381 21.86 -10.64 1.14
CA GLU A 381 21.62 -12.02 0.68
C GLU A 381 21.98 -12.20 -0.80
N LEU A 382 21.55 -11.28 -1.66
CA LEU A 382 21.87 -11.30 -3.10
C LEU A 382 23.38 -11.14 -3.34
N GLN A 383 24.04 -10.20 -2.66
CA GLN A 383 25.49 -10.02 -2.76
C GLN A 383 26.29 -11.22 -2.27
N ARG A 384 25.75 -11.97 -1.30
CA ARG A 384 26.32 -13.23 -0.84
C ARG A 384 26.16 -14.31 -1.92
N ALA A 385 24.96 -14.50 -2.45
CA ALA A 385 24.68 -15.46 -3.51
C ALA A 385 25.56 -15.22 -4.76
N LEU A 386 25.71 -13.96 -5.18
CA LEU A 386 26.59 -13.58 -6.30
C LEU A 386 28.06 -13.96 -6.10
N ARG A 387 28.53 -14.09 -4.86
CA ARG A 387 29.92 -14.45 -4.54
C ARG A 387 30.10 -15.94 -4.26
N GLU A 388 29.10 -16.57 -3.66
CA GLU A 388 29.22 -17.90 -3.06
C GLU A 388 28.53 -19.01 -3.87
N GLU A 389 27.54 -18.68 -4.71
CA GLU A 389 26.78 -19.69 -5.45
C GLU A 389 27.30 -19.89 -6.88
N ASP A 390 27.17 -21.11 -7.39
CA ASP A 390 27.40 -21.42 -8.80
C ASP A 390 26.16 -21.01 -9.61
N LEU A 391 26.32 -19.93 -10.38
CA LEU A 391 25.25 -19.32 -11.18
C LEU A 391 25.22 -19.82 -12.62
N ALA A 392 26.09 -20.76 -13.03
CA ALA A 392 26.22 -21.15 -14.44
C ALA A 392 24.92 -21.70 -15.03
N ALA A 393 24.18 -22.51 -14.27
CA ALA A 393 22.91 -23.07 -14.70
C ALA A 393 21.81 -21.99 -14.82
N GLN A 394 21.78 -21.05 -13.87
CA GLN A 394 20.84 -19.93 -13.86
C GLN A 394 21.14 -18.97 -15.00
N ILE A 395 22.41 -18.68 -15.28
CA ILE A 395 22.83 -17.87 -16.42
C ILE A 395 22.34 -18.50 -17.73
N LEU A 396 22.53 -19.81 -17.91
CA LEU A 396 22.06 -20.50 -19.13
C LEU A 396 20.53 -20.40 -19.31
N VAL A 397 19.76 -20.49 -18.23
CA VAL A 397 18.30 -20.36 -18.26
C VAL A 397 17.86 -18.92 -18.52
N LEU A 398 18.59 -17.95 -17.97
CA LEU A 398 18.26 -16.53 -18.10
C LEU A 398 18.77 -15.91 -19.41
N GLN A 399 19.69 -16.57 -20.13
CA GLN A 399 20.32 -16.01 -21.32
C GLN A 399 19.33 -15.61 -22.43
N PRO A 400 18.32 -16.44 -22.79
CA PRO A 400 17.31 -16.02 -23.76
C PRO A 400 16.47 -14.84 -23.26
N LEU A 401 16.19 -14.79 -21.96
CA LEU A 401 15.44 -13.68 -21.37
C LEU A 401 16.24 -12.38 -21.38
N LEU A 402 17.56 -12.46 -21.16
CA LEU A 402 18.48 -11.31 -21.21
C LEU A 402 18.62 -10.72 -22.62
N ASP A 403 18.35 -11.53 -23.65
CA ASP A 403 18.33 -11.07 -25.05
C ASP A 403 17.03 -10.28 -25.36
N GLU A 404 15.93 -10.57 -24.66
CA GLU A 404 14.60 -9.98 -24.88
C GLU A 404 14.25 -8.85 -23.89
N HIS A 405 14.82 -8.88 -22.68
CA HIS A 405 14.49 -7.99 -21.58
C HIS A 405 15.74 -7.46 -20.85
N PRO A 406 15.71 -6.23 -20.33
CA PRO A 406 16.79 -5.72 -19.49
C PRO A 406 17.04 -6.61 -18.27
N ALA A 407 18.31 -6.84 -17.94
CA ALA A 407 18.72 -7.63 -16.77
C ALA A 407 18.05 -7.19 -15.45
N VAL A 408 17.76 -5.89 -15.34
CA VAL A 408 17.08 -5.30 -14.18
C VAL A 408 15.61 -5.75 -14.08
N GLU A 409 14.89 -5.84 -15.20
CA GLU A 409 13.49 -6.31 -15.21
C GLU A 409 13.43 -7.80 -14.86
N ILE A 410 14.35 -8.59 -15.38
CA ILE A 410 14.48 -10.03 -15.08
C ILE A 410 14.82 -10.22 -13.59
N ALA A 411 15.75 -9.43 -13.05
CA ALA A 411 16.10 -9.46 -11.64
C ALA A 411 14.92 -9.03 -10.76
N ALA A 412 14.17 -8.00 -11.16
CA ALA A 412 12.97 -7.55 -10.47
C ALA A 412 11.87 -8.64 -10.48
N ALA A 413 11.65 -9.29 -11.62
CA ALA A 413 10.70 -10.40 -11.75
C ALA A 413 11.12 -11.60 -10.89
N ALA A 414 12.39 -12.00 -10.94
CA ALA A 414 12.92 -13.10 -10.14
C ALA A 414 12.81 -12.82 -8.64
N THR A 415 13.12 -11.59 -8.21
CA THR A 415 13.01 -11.19 -6.80
C THR A 415 11.55 -11.08 -6.34
N ALA A 416 10.63 -10.63 -7.19
CA ALA A 416 9.19 -10.66 -6.92
C ALA A 416 8.68 -12.11 -6.76
N LEU A 417 9.08 -13.03 -7.64
CA LEU A 417 8.75 -14.45 -7.53
C LEU A 417 9.29 -15.07 -6.24
N LEU A 418 10.52 -14.74 -5.83
CA LEU A 418 11.10 -15.20 -4.57
C LEU A 418 10.35 -14.67 -3.35
N ARG A 419 9.81 -13.44 -3.41
CA ARG A 419 8.96 -12.89 -2.35
C ARG A 419 7.63 -13.63 -2.24
N SER A 420 7.01 -13.98 -3.37
CA SER A 420 5.74 -14.75 -3.40
C SER A 420 5.89 -16.20 -2.91
N ARG A 421 7.10 -16.79 -3.00
CA ARG A 421 7.40 -18.15 -2.54
C ARG A 421 7.94 -18.24 -1.11
N ARG A 422 8.30 -17.12 -0.48
CA ARG A 422 8.69 -17.10 0.94
C ARG A 422 7.41 -17.06 1.80
N PRO A 423 7.20 -18.00 2.74
CA PRO A 423 6.20 -17.79 3.77
C PRO A 423 6.54 -16.51 4.51
N THR A 424 5.56 -15.62 4.69
CA THR A 424 5.72 -14.34 5.40
C THR A 424 6.46 -14.55 6.73
N PRO A 425 7.53 -13.79 7.03
CA PRO A 425 8.33 -13.96 8.23
C PRO A 425 7.63 -13.32 9.43
N ALA A 426 6.54 -13.92 9.88
CA ALA A 426 6.09 -13.87 11.27
C ALA A 426 6.37 -15.21 11.99
N ALA A 427 6.95 -16.20 11.30
CA ALA A 427 7.13 -17.57 11.79
C ALA A 427 8.58 -18.09 11.76
N ALA A 428 9.57 -17.29 11.37
CA ALA A 428 10.96 -17.75 11.15
C ALA A 428 12.03 -16.98 11.95
N ALA A 429 11.65 -16.29 13.03
CA ALA A 429 12.60 -15.60 13.92
C ALA A 429 12.74 -16.30 15.28
N THR A 430 12.94 -17.63 15.30
CA THR A 430 13.40 -18.32 16.51
C THR A 430 14.27 -19.53 16.19
N THR A 431 15.28 -19.41 15.32
CA THR A 431 16.45 -20.32 15.39
C THR A 431 17.60 -19.76 14.57
N GLN A 432 18.49 -19.03 15.22
CA GLN A 432 19.95 -18.97 14.98
C GLN A 432 20.48 -17.58 15.35
N THR A 433 20.94 -17.44 16.58
CA THR A 433 22.33 -17.02 16.82
C THR A 433 22.70 -17.51 18.21
N LEU A 434 23.76 -18.30 18.31
CA LEU A 434 24.80 -18.23 19.35
C LEU A 434 25.79 -19.39 19.14
N ALA A 435 26.75 -19.20 18.23
CA ALA A 435 28.11 -19.71 18.33
C ALA A 435 28.91 -19.29 17.08
N ALA A 436 30.17 -18.85 17.11
CA ALA A 436 31.04 -18.25 18.10
C ALA A 436 32.32 -17.92 17.29
N ALA A 437 32.95 -16.76 17.53
CA ALA A 437 34.29 -16.47 17.02
C ALA A 437 35.13 -15.94 18.19
N ALA A 438 36.13 -16.72 18.63
CA ALA A 438 37.34 -16.29 19.33
C ALA A 438 38.35 -17.46 19.35
N PRO A 439 39.67 -17.25 19.49
CA PRO A 439 40.68 -17.83 18.60
C PRO A 439 41.48 -19.03 19.15
N ALA A 440 42.32 -19.58 18.28
CA ALA A 440 43.16 -20.77 18.44
C ALA A 440 44.36 -20.62 19.39
N ALA A 441 44.70 -21.70 20.12
CA ALA A 441 46.08 -22.19 20.27
C ALA A 441 46.12 -23.64 20.83
N ALA A 442 47.12 -24.37 20.33
CA ALA A 442 47.38 -25.81 20.36
C ALA A 442 47.49 -26.57 21.71
N ALA A 443 47.17 -27.87 21.59
CA ALA A 443 47.95 -29.06 22.00
C ALA A 443 47.54 -29.90 23.25
N THR A 444 47.25 -31.17 22.91
CA THR A 444 47.53 -32.44 23.61
C THR A 444 46.74 -32.87 24.85
N GLY A 445 46.00 -33.99 24.69
CA GLY A 445 46.33 -35.22 25.43
C GLY A 445 45.40 -35.66 26.58
N ALA A 446 44.59 -36.69 26.28
CA ALA A 446 44.20 -37.82 27.15
C ALA A 446 43.31 -37.61 28.41
N ALA A 447 42.13 -38.22 28.31
CA ALA A 447 41.41 -39.08 29.28
C ALA A 447 41.26 -38.66 30.76
N VAL A 448 40.02 -38.85 31.26
CA VAL A 448 39.59 -39.36 32.60
C VAL A 448 38.34 -38.59 33.11
N SER A 449 37.23 -39.31 33.36
CA SER A 449 36.15 -38.92 34.30
C SER A 449 36.59 -39.24 35.74
N PRO A 450 35.98 -38.77 36.86
CA PRO A 450 34.74 -38.02 37.07
C PRO A 450 34.81 -36.93 38.20
N SER A 451 33.64 -36.46 38.64
CA SER A 451 33.31 -35.97 40.01
C SER A 451 33.15 -34.46 40.27
N ARG A 452 31.89 -34.11 40.57
CA ARG A 452 31.35 -33.25 41.65
C ARG A 452 32.28 -32.21 42.31
N THR A 453 31.83 -30.94 42.28
CA THR A 453 31.60 -30.11 43.49
C THR A 453 30.77 -28.85 43.16
N ASP A 454 29.60 -28.79 43.80
CA ASP A 454 28.91 -27.66 44.46
C ASP A 454 29.17 -26.20 44.02
N ALA A 455 28.09 -25.51 43.61
CA ALA A 455 27.47 -24.36 44.31
C ALA A 455 26.52 -23.58 43.37
N GLY A 456 25.21 -23.62 43.64
CA GLY A 456 24.22 -22.79 42.94
C GLY A 456 23.82 -21.54 43.73
N PRO A 457 23.12 -20.56 43.12
CA PRO A 457 22.23 -19.64 43.81
C PRO A 457 20.74 -20.04 43.64
N ALA A 458 19.93 -19.60 44.60
CA ALA A 458 18.54 -20.00 44.92
C ALA A 458 17.47 -19.75 43.81
N PRO A 459 16.31 -20.45 43.87
CA PRO A 459 15.25 -20.34 42.86
C PRO A 459 14.41 -19.05 43.00
N ALA A 460 14.18 -18.35 41.88
CA ALA A 460 13.32 -17.17 41.80
C ALA A 460 11.85 -17.52 42.16
N THR A 461 11.21 -16.69 42.98
CA THR A 461 9.83 -16.89 43.47
C THR A 461 8.82 -16.30 42.47
N PHE A 462 7.94 -17.14 41.91
CA PHE A 462 6.91 -16.74 40.94
C PHE A 462 5.55 -16.58 41.63
N VAL A 463 4.75 -15.61 41.18
CA VAL A 463 3.39 -15.29 41.62
C VAL A 463 2.42 -15.47 40.45
N ARG A 464 1.20 -15.93 40.74
CA ARG A 464 0.17 -16.20 39.72
C ARG A 464 -0.78 -15.02 39.58
N LEU A 465 -1.02 -14.60 38.35
CA LEU A 465 -1.94 -13.54 37.96
C LEU A 465 -3.11 -14.13 37.19
N TYR A 466 -4.32 -13.71 37.52
CA TYR A 466 -5.55 -14.03 36.82
C TYR A 466 -5.83 -12.98 35.74
N VAL A 467 -6.14 -13.44 34.53
CA VAL A 467 -6.47 -12.60 33.38
C VAL A 467 -7.85 -13.00 32.85
N GLY A 468 -8.78 -12.05 32.76
CA GLY A 468 -10.19 -12.28 32.41
C GLY A 468 -10.50 -12.63 30.95
N VAL A 469 -9.52 -13.08 30.16
CA VAL A 469 -9.68 -13.50 28.76
C VAL A 469 -9.12 -14.91 28.56
N GLY A 470 -9.78 -15.71 27.71
CA GLY A 470 -9.50 -17.14 27.55
C GLY A 470 -9.55 -17.65 26.11
N ASN A 471 -9.58 -18.97 25.95
CA ASN A 471 -9.49 -19.64 24.66
C ASN A 471 -10.70 -19.32 23.74
N ARG A 472 -11.89 -19.08 24.32
CA ARG A 472 -13.08 -18.66 23.55
C ARG A 472 -12.96 -17.26 22.96
N ASP A 473 -12.04 -16.45 23.46
CA ASP A 473 -11.69 -15.13 22.93
C ASP A 473 -10.56 -15.21 21.89
N GLY A 474 -10.19 -16.43 21.48
CA GLY A 474 -9.12 -16.69 20.51
C GLY A 474 -7.72 -16.40 21.05
N LEU A 475 -7.55 -16.33 22.38
CA LEU A 475 -6.31 -15.94 23.04
C LEU A 475 -5.26 -17.06 22.95
N ARG A 476 -4.10 -16.78 22.36
CA ARG A 476 -2.94 -17.69 22.34
C ARG A 476 -1.92 -17.28 23.41
N PRO A 477 -1.06 -18.20 23.90
CA PRO A 477 -0.04 -17.86 24.90
C PRO A 477 0.88 -16.71 24.47
N GLY A 478 1.20 -16.64 23.16
CA GLY A 478 1.98 -15.55 22.60
C GLY A 478 1.29 -14.19 22.62
N ASP A 479 -0.05 -14.15 22.61
CA ASP A 479 -0.82 -12.89 22.67
C ASP A 479 -0.76 -12.29 24.08
N LEU A 480 -0.79 -13.14 25.11
CA LEU A 480 -0.59 -12.74 26.51
C LEU A 480 0.83 -12.26 26.77
N VAL A 481 1.83 -12.99 26.28
CA VAL A 481 3.24 -12.57 26.41
C VAL A 481 3.49 -11.28 25.64
N GLY A 482 2.91 -11.14 24.44
CA GLY A 482 3.02 -9.94 23.61
C GLY A 482 2.35 -8.72 24.24
N ALA A 483 1.16 -8.87 24.82
CA ALA A 483 0.49 -7.78 25.53
C ALA A 483 1.24 -7.37 26.80
N ILE A 484 1.74 -8.34 27.58
CA ILE A 484 2.51 -8.05 28.79
C ILE A 484 3.84 -7.39 28.39
N ALA A 485 4.62 -7.97 27.48
CA ALA A 485 5.93 -7.43 27.07
C ALA A 485 5.82 -6.10 26.32
N GLY A 486 4.78 -5.91 25.50
CA GLY A 486 4.54 -4.69 24.74
C GLY A 486 4.18 -3.49 25.62
N GLU A 487 3.40 -3.72 26.67
CA GLU A 487 2.93 -2.63 27.56
C GLU A 487 3.87 -2.36 28.74
N THR A 488 4.68 -3.34 29.15
CA THR A 488 5.55 -3.22 30.34
C THR A 488 7.05 -3.21 30.02
N ASN A 489 7.45 -3.46 28.77
CA ASN A 489 8.84 -3.64 28.34
C ASN A 489 9.62 -4.69 29.18
N ILE A 490 8.90 -5.66 29.76
CA ILE A 490 9.48 -6.74 30.55
C ILE A 490 9.95 -7.85 29.61
N PRO A 491 11.20 -8.33 29.72
CA PRO A 491 11.68 -9.46 28.93
C PRO A 491 10.88 -10.72 29.28
N GLY A 492 10.45 -11.47 28.26
CA GLY A 492 9.63 -12.69 28.42
C GLY A 492 10.24 -13.78 29.31
N SER A 493 11.53 -13.69 29.63
CA SER A 493 12.22 -14.55 30.61
C SER A 493 11.73 -14.38 32.05
N ARG A 494 10.98 -13.31 32.36
CA ARG A 494 10.37 -13.05 33.68
C ARG A 494 8.91 -13.49 33.78
N VAL A 495 8.34 -14.00 32.68
CA VAL A 495 7.01 -14.61 32.61
C VAL A 495 7.17 -16.12 32.62
N GLY A 496 6.59 -16.75 33.64
CA GLY A 496 6.60 -18.20 33.85
C GLY A 496 5.49 -18.89 33.04
N LYS A 497 4.92 -19.95 33.61
CA LYS A 497 3.93 -20.77 32.92
C LYS A 497 2.62 -19.99 32.70
N ILE A 498 2.04 -20.15 31.52
CA ILE A 498 0.73 -19.60 31.14
C ILE A 498 -0.26 -20.76 30.97
N ASP A 499 -1.33 -20.76 31.76
CA ASP A 499 -2.43 -21.72 31.69
C ASP A 499 -3.68 -21.00 31.16
N ILE A 500 -4.02 -21.23 29.88
CA ILE A 500 -5.19 -20.63 29.22
C ILE A 500 -6.37 -21.58 29.37
N ARG A 501 -7.45 -21.11 29.99
CA ARG A 501 -8.74 -21.83 30.06
C ARG A 501 -9.77 -21.17 29.16
N ASP A 502 -10.93 -21.79 29.05
CA ASP A 502 -11.96 -21.36 28.10
C ASP A 502 -12.39 -19.90 28.28
N ASN A 503 -12.54 -19.44 29.53
CA ASN A 503 -13.05 -18.10 29.86
C ASN A 503 -12.03 -17.20 30.59
N PHE A 504 -10.86 -17.72 30.97
CA PHE A 504 -9.84 -16.96 31.70
C PHE A 504 -8.47 -17.61 31.54
N SER A 505 -7.41 -16.84 31.81
CA SER A 505 -6.03 -17.33 31.74
C SER A 505 -5.30 -17.04 33.05
N ILE A 506 -4.39 -17.91 33.44
CA ILE A 506 -3.50 -17.72 34.59
C ILE A 506 -2.07 -17.60 34.09
N VAL A 507 -1.38 -16.55 34.50
CA VAL A 507 0.01 -16.25 34.10
C VAL A 507 0.89 -16.19 35.33
N GLU A 508 1.98 -16.96 35.36
CA GLU A 508 3.02 -16.81 36.39
C GLU A 508 3.97 -15.68 36.01
N VAL A 509 4.28 -14.79 36.94
CA VAL A 509 5.26 -13.70 36.78
C VAL A 509 6.12 -13.63 38.03
N GLN A 510 7.39 -13.24 37.90
CA GLN A 510 8.23 -13.00 39.07
C GLN A 510 7.59 -11.97 40.02
N ALA A 511 7.66 -12.23 41.33
CA ALA A 511 6.98 -11.42 42.36
C ALA A 511 7.32 -9.92 42.27
N GLU A 512 8.56 -9.61 41.89
CA GLU A 512 9.08 -8.23 41.77
C GLU A 512 8.38 -7.40 40.68
N VAL A 513 7.76 -8.06 39.69
CA VAL A 513 7.18 -7.39 38.52
C VAL A 513 5.65 -7.55 38.43
N ALA A 514 5.05 -8.29 39.37
CA ALA A 514 3.63 -8.61 39.35
C ALA A 514 2.73 -7.37 39.49
N GLU A 515 3.07 -6.41 40.36
CA GLU A 515 2.29 -5.17 40.53
C GLU A 515 2.34 -4.29 39.28
N GLN A 516 3.49 -4.23 38.61
CA GLN A 516 3.69 -3.45 37.40
C GLN A 516 2.88 -4.02 36.23
N VAL A 517 2.80 -5.36 36.11
CA VAL A 517 1.98 -6.03 35.10
C VAL A 517 0.49 -5.80 35.34
N ILE A 518 0.02 -5.86 36.59
CA ILE A 518 -1.39 -5.57 36.90
C ILE A 518 -1.75 -4.14 36.55
N ALA A 519 -0.90 -3.16 36.88
CA ALA A 519 -1.18 -1.75 36.60
C ALA A 519 -1.19 -1.43 35.09
N ALA A 520 -0.28 -2.02 34.32
CA ALA A 520 -0.16 -1.74 32.90
C ALA A 520 -1.21 -2.44 32.03
N VAL A 521 -1.58 -3.68 32.39
CA VAL A 521 -2.47 -4.49 31.54
C VAL A 521 -3.95 -4.26 31.87
N ASN A 522 -4.28 -3.79 33.07
CA ASN A 522 -5.66 -3.54 33.49
C ASN A 522 -6.22 -2.29 32.80
N GLY A 523 -7.18 -2.48 31.88
CA GLY A 523 -7.72 -1.41 31.03
C GLY A 523 -7.24 -1.43 29.57
N THR A 524 -6.33 -2.35 29.22
CA THR A 524 -5.91 -2.57 27.83
C THR A 524 -6.91 -3.44 27.07
N THR A 525 -6.91 -3.33 25.74
CA THR A 525 -7.82 -4.09 24.87
C THR A 525 -7.01 -5.17 24.15
N ILE A 526 -7.26 -6.45 24.45
CA ILE A 526 -6.63 -7.58 23.74
C ILE A 526 -7.70 -8.18 22.80
N LYS A 527 -7.41 -8.20 21.49
CA LYS A 527 -8.33 -8.68 20.44
C LYS A 527 -9.75 -8.07 20.52
N GLY A 528 -9.82 -6.76 20.74
CA GLY A 528 -11.09 -6.03 20.79
C GLY A 528 -11.91 -6.19 22.08
N ARG A 529 -11.38 -6.88 23.11
CA ARG A 529 -12.02 -6.96 24.44
C ARG A 529 -11.15 -6.34 25.54
N SER A 530 -11.79 -5.56 26.42
CA SER A 530 -11.14 -4.96 27.59
C SER A 530 -10.73 -6.03 28.59
N VAL A 531 -9.46 -6.02 28.98
CA VAL A 531 -8.85 -7.03 29.84
C VAL A 531 -8.74 -6.53 31.27
N ARG A 532 -9.12 -7.40 32.21
CA ARG A 532 -8.95 -7.19 33.65
C ARG A 532 -7.97 -8.22 34.21
N VAL A 533 -6.97 -7.73 34.95
CA VAL A 533 -5.93 -8.56 35.59
C VAL A 533 -5.95 -8.34 37.10
N ASP A 534 -5.86 -9.42 37.88
CA ASP A 534 -5.79 -9.40 39.35
C ASP A 534 -4.91 -10.55 39.86
N TYR A 535 -4.49 -10.53 41.13
CA TYR A 535 -3.74 -11.64 41.72
C TYR A 535 -4.61 -12.90 41.84
N ASP A 536 -4.08 -14.05 41.40
CA ASP A 536 -4.78 -15.32 41.51
C ASP A 536 -4.75 -15.82 42.98
N ARG A 537 -5.84 -15.56 43.71
CA ARG A 537 -6.05 -16.11 45.07
C ARG A 537 -6.54 -17.58 44.98
N GLY A 538 -5.74 -18.44 44.35
CA GLY A 538 -6.04 -19.85 44.15
C GLY A 538 -5.71 -20.72 45.37
N ALA A 539 -6.73 -21.04 46.18
CA ALA A 539 -6.78 -22.13 47.17
C ALA A 539 -6.05 -21.96 48.54
N ASP A 540 -6.47 -20.95 49.32
CA ASP A 540 -6.39 -21.00 50.79
C ASP A 540 -7.70 -21.50 51.44
N ARG A 541 -8.54 -22.22 50.66
CA ARG A 541 -9.79 -22.85 51.13
C ARG A 541 -9.69 -24.35 51.43
N ALA A 542 -8.51 -24.96 51.32
CA ALA A 542 -8.32 -26.41 51.53
C ALA A 542 -7.50 -26.79 52.79
N ARG A 543 -7.39 -25.89 53.80
CA ARG A 543 -6.77 -26.18 55.11
C ARG A 543 -7.60 -25.75 56.33
N ARG A 544 -8.93 -25.78 56.23
CA ARG A 544 -9.79 -25.93 57.42
C ARG A 544 -10.61 -27.19 57.27
N ALA A 545 -10.23 -28.20 58.04
CA ALA A 545 -10.90 -29.49 58.12
C ALA A 545 -12.40 -29.32 58.41
N PRO A 546 -13.28 -30.18 57.87
CA PRO A 546 -14.66 -30.23 58.31
C PRO A 546 -14.68 -30.86 59.71
N GLU A 547 -15.06 -30.07 60.72
CA GLU A 547 -15.47 -30.63 62.00
C GLU A 547 -16.67 -31.56 61.78
N ARG A 548 -16.52 -32.77 62.32
CA ARG A 548 -17.51 -33.84 62.33
C ARG A 548 -18.87 -33.31 62.81
N ARG A 549 -19.92 -33.48 62.00
CA ARG A 549 -21.30 -33.54 62.48
C ARG A 549 -21.91 -34.88 62.09
N GLY A 550 -22.43 -35.56 63.12
CA GLY A 550 -22.98 -36.91 63.08
C GLY A 550 -24.30 -37.02 62.30
N PRO A 551 -24.93 -38.21 62.33
CA PRO A 551 -26.04 -38.56 61.44
C PRO A 551 -27.38 -37.93 61.90
N PRO A 552 -28.42 -37.97 61.05
CA PRO A 552 -29.50 -36.98 61.02
C PRO A 552 -30.68 -37.37 61.92
N SER A 553 -31.40 -36.36 62.42
CA SER A 553 -32.73 -36.57 63.01
C SER A 553 -33.69 -35.41 62.70
N GLU A 554 -34.73 -35.77 61.94
CA GLU A 554 -36.15 -35.46 62.15
C GLU A 554 -36.65 -34.04 62.51
N ARG A 555 -37.67 -33.65 61.72
CA ARG A 555 -38.94 -33.00 62.11
C ARG A 555 -39.01 -31.47 62.31
N SER A 556 -39.75 -30.87 61.38
CA SER A 556 -41.06 -30.21 61.61
C SER A 556 -41.15 -28.78 62.14
N ARG A 557 -42.06 -28.05 61.44
CA ARG A 557 -43.00 -26.98 61.87
C ARG A 557 -42.62 -25.50 61.71
N GLU A 558 -43.50 -24.83 60.95
CA GLU A 558 -44.21 -23.55 61.21
C GLU A 558 -43.41 -22.34 61.74
N GLY A 559 -43.58 -21.11 61.27
CA GLY A 559 -44.55 -20.50 60.36
C GLY A 559 -44.44 -18.96 60.40
N GLY A 560 -45.14 -18.27 59.48
CA GLY A 560 -45.51 -16.85 59.50
C GLY A 560 -44.37 -15.83 59.28
N SER A 561 -44.52 -14.66 58.63
CA SER A 561 -45.67 -13.97 58.03
C SER A 561 -45.16 -12.83 57.11
N ARG A 562 -46.00 -12.47 56.14
CA ARG A 562 -45.98 -11.35 55.16
C ARG A 562 -45.68 -9.95 55.76
N PRO A 563 -45.28 -8.91 54.98
CA PRO A 563 -46.15 -8.28 53.95
C PRO A 563 -45.50 -7.72 52.66
N ARG A 564 -46.35 -7.57 51.62
CA ARG A 564 -46.11 -6.83 50.36
C ARG A 564 -46.41 -5.33 50.52
N PRO A 565 -45.86 -4.48 49.64
CA PRO A 565 -46.61 -3.30 49.14
C PRO A 565 -46.50 -3.19 47.58
N PRO A 566 -47.11 -2.20 46.89
CA PRO A 566 -48.17 -2.48 45.92
C PRO A 566 -47.89 -2.00 44.47
N VAL A 567 -48.74 -2.42 43.54
CA VAL A 567 -48.85 -1.94 42.15
C VAL A 567 -50.13 -1.12 42.01
N ARG A 568 -50.08 -0.04 41.19
CA ARG A 568 -51.13 0.64 40.36
C ARG A 568 -50.95 2.18 40.41
N ARG A 569 -51.17 3.00 39.39
CA ARG A 569 -51.83 2.91 38.05
C ARG A 569 -51.47 4.18 37.21
N PRO A 570 -51.88 4.28 35.93
CA PRO A 570 -51.44 5.28 34.95
C PRO A 570 -52.34 6.52 34.88
N ARG A 571 -51.90 7.55 34.13
CA ARG A 571 -52.74 8.58 33.50
C ARG A 571 -52.16 8.95 32.14
N GLY A 572 -53.01 9.01 31.13
CA GLY A 572 -52.75 9.75 29.89
C GLY A 572 -53.40 11.14 29.96
N GLU A 573 -52.94 12.01 29.07
CA GLU A 573 -53.72 12.71 28.04
C GLU A 573 -52.80 12.92 26.83
#